data_AF-A0A0W8FMW1-F1
#
_entry.id   AF-A0A0W8FMW1-F1
#
_cell.length_a   1.000
_cell.length_b   1.000
_cell.length_c   1.000
_cell.angle_alpha   90.00
_cell.angle_beta   90.00
_cell.angle_gamma   90.00
#
_symmetry.space_group_name_H-M   'P 1'
#
loop_
_entity.id
_entity.type
_entity.pdbx_description
1 polymer ?
#
loop_
_entity_poly.entity_id
_entity_poly.type
_entity_poly.pdbx_seq_one_letter_code
_entity_poly.pdbx_strand_id
1 'polypeptide(L)'
;MIGGLIKRDPAGDNRSDVTPTAAQIVAGFAGGIVGSSFEFTIRNDADAAETITLTAGAGVTLSGTMTIAQNNSKRFLCRLDNIGSGTEAVTIYSLGTVVH
;
A
#
# COMPACT_ATOMS: atom_id res chain seq x y z
N MET A 1 -5.43 3.98 -3.96
CA MET A 1 -5.33 3.83 -2.50
C MET A 1 -4.72 5.11 -1.95
N ILE A 2 -5.52 6.00 -1.34
CA ILE A 2 -5.04 7.21 -0.67
C ILE A 2 -5.58 7.14 0.76
N GLY A 3 -4.71 6.74 1.70
CA GLY A 3 -5.02 6.65 3.11
C GLY A 3 -6.10 5.63 3.53
N GLY A 4 -6.25 5.46 4.84
CA GLY A 4 -7.40 4.79 5.45
C GLY A 4 -7.34 3.26 5.51
N LEU A 5 -8.50 2.62 5.65
CA LEU A 5 -8.65 1.16 5.74
C LEU A 5 -9.18 0.59 4.42
N ILE A 6 -8.52 -0.46 3.94
CA ILE A 6 -8.89 -1.18 2.73
C ILE A 6 -9.22 -2.60 3.14
N LYS A 7 -10.49 -2.97 3.02
CA LYS A 7 -10.96 -4.34 3.22
C LYS A 7 -10.82 -5.12 1.92
N ARG A 8 -10.30 -6.34 2.02
CA ARG A 8 -10.09 -7.22 0.88
C ARG A 8 -10.48 -8.64 1.23
N ASP A 9 -11.25 -9.23 0.33
CA ASP A 9 -11.60 -10.64 0.27
C ASP A 9 -11.09 -11.18 -1.07
N PRO A 10 -10.08 -12.07 -1.08
CA PRO A 10 -9.49 -12.66 -2.28
C PRO A 10 -10.40 -13.61 -3.08
N ALA A 11 -11.55 -14.03 -2.55
CA ALA A 11 -12.59 -14.79 -3.24
C ALA A 11 -12.13 -16.15 -3.83
N GLY A 12 -11.34 -16.92 -3.08
CA GLY A 12 -10.98 -18.31 -3.42
C GLY A 12 -9.53 -18.53 -3.88
N ASP A 13 -8.71 -17.48 -4.01
CA ASP A 13 -7.27 -17.58 -4.36
C ASP A 13 -6.48 -16.39 -3.81
N ASN A 14 -5.15 -16.48 -3.80
CA ASN A 14 -4.28 -15.37 -3.42
C ASN A 14 -4.49 -14.15 -4.32
N ARG A 15 -4.34 -12.96 -3.74
CA ARG A 15 -4.56 -11.68 -4.44
C ARG A 15 -3.30 -10.85 -4.50
N SER A 16 -3.00 -10.30 -5.67
CA SER A 16 -2.02 -9.23 -5.82
C SER A 16 -2.73 -7.88 -5.94
N ASP A 17 -2.42 -6.98 -5.02
CA ASP A 17 -2.85 -5.58 -5.10
C ASP A 17 -1.68 -4.74 -5.62
N VAL A 18 -1.79 -4.24 -6.84
CA VAL A 18 -0.80 -3.31 -7.40
C VAL A 18 -1.10 -1.91 -6.87
N THR A 19 -0.10 -1.22 -6.33
CA THR A 19 -0.26 0.18 -5.94
C THR A 19 -0.54 1.04 -7.17
N PRO A 20 -1.20 2.20 -7.04
CA PRO A 20 -1.17 3.21 -8.09
C PRO A 20 0.28 3.62 -8.40
N THR A 21 0.50 4.24 -9.56
CA THR A 21 1.82 4.80 -9.88
C THR A 21 2.17 5.94 -8.92
N ALA A 22 3.45 6.26 -8.76
CA ALA A 22 3.88 7.38 -7.93
C ALA A 22 3.23 8.70 -8.37
N ALA A 23 3.10 8.93 -9.69
CA ALA A 23 2.39 10.10 -10.22
C ALA A 23 0.93 10.17 -9.76
N GLN A 24 0.21 9.04 -9.77
CA GLN A 24 -1.17 8.97 -9.28
C GLN A 24 -1.26 9.19 -7.77
N ILE A 25 -0.28 8.70 -7.00
CA ILE A 25 -0.21 8.89 -5.55
C ILE A 25 0.05 10.36 -5.21
N VAL A 26 1.04 10.99 -5.85
CA VAL A 26 1.38 12.41 -5.66
C VAL A 26 0.21 13.30 -6.08
N ALA A 27 -0.41 13.05 -7.23
CA ALA A 27 -1.57 13.81 -7.70
C ALA A 27 -2.78 13.70 -6.75
N GLY A 28 -2.95 12.53 -6.12
CA GLY A 28 -4.00 12.30 -5.15
C GLY A 28 -3.73 12.88 -3.75
N PHE A 29 -2.47 13.20 -3.44
CA PHE A 29 -2.08 13.84 -2.19
C PHE A 29 -1.89 15.34 -2.42
N ALA A 30 -3.02 16.06 -2.49
CA ALA A 30 -3.04 17.48 -2.79
C ALA A 30 -2.19 18.30 -1.79
N GLY A 31 -1.24 19.09 -2.31
CA GLY A 31 -0.35 19.92 -1.48
C GLY A 31 0.80 19.16 -0.81
N GLY A 32 1.07 17.92 -1.22
CA GLY A 32 2.24 17.17 -0.74
C GLY A 32 3.56 17.87 -1.05
N ILE A 33 4.46 17.84 -0.08
CA ILE A 33 5.87 18.19 -0.27
C ILE A 33 6.72 16.92 -0.17
N VAL A 34 7.96 16.98 -0.65
CA VAL A 34 8.92 15.88 -0.42
C VAL A 34 9.05 15.63 1.09
N GLY A 35 8.96 14.36 1.48
CA GLY A 35 8.96 13.94 2.88
C GLY A 35 7.58 13.89 3.52
N SER A 36 6.53 14.45 2.91
CA SER A 36 5.15 14.21 3.35
C SER A 36 4.85 12.71 3.32
N SER A 37 3.97 12.27 4.22
CA SER A 37 3.60 10.88 4.31
C SER A 37 2.15 10.70 4.76
N PHE A 38 1.61 9.53 4.44
CA PHE A 38 0.30 9.10 4.90
C PHE A 38 0.30 7.60 5.18
N GLU A 39 -0.54 7.18 6.12
CA GLU A 39 -0.74 5.77 6.43
C GLU A 39 -1.98 5.21 5.74
N PHE A 40 -1.89 3.94 5.35
CA PHE A 40 -3.04 3.13 4.97
C PHE A 40 -2.89 1.71 5.54
N THR A 41 -4.01 1.03 5.71
CA THR A 41 -4.09 -0.32 6.23
C THR A 41 -4.80 -1.20 5.24
N ILE A 42 -4.25 -2.39 4.97
CA ILE A 42 -4.96 -3.44 4.24
C ILE A 42 -5.34 -4.53 5.25
N ARG A 43 -6.62 -4.86 5.30
CA ARG A 43 -7.18 -5.94 6.10
C ARG A 43 -7.59 -7.08 5.18
N ASN A 44 -7.01 -8.25 5.43
CA ASN A 44 -7.37 -9.49 4.75
C ASN A 44 -8.52 -10.15 5.51
N ASP A 45 -9.72 -10.08 4.94
CA ASP A 45 -10.96 -10.66 5.43
C ASP A 45 -11.32 -11.96 4.67
N ALA A 46 -10.33 -12.63 4.06
CA ALA A 46 -10.51 -13.92 3.40
C ALA A 46 -11.23 -14.95 4.28
N ASP A 47 -12.12 -15.72 3.68
CA ASP A 47 -12.83 -16.82 4.34
C ASP A 47 -12.02 -18.14 4.34
N ALA A 48 -10.97 -18.22 3.51
CA ALA A 48 -10.01 -19.31 3.45
C ALA A 48 -8.56 -18.83 3.63
N ALA A 49 -7.62 -19.79 3.69
CA ALA A 49 -6.20 -19.54 3.87
C ALA A 49 -5.57 -18.87 2.65
N GLU A 50 -5.81 -17.57 2.49
CA GLU A 50 -5.44 -16.77 1.33
C GLU A 50 -4.56 -15.60 1.75
N THR A 51 -3.63 -15.25 0.88
CA THR A 51 -2.67 -14.17 1.12
C THR A 51 -2.89 -13.03 0.14
N ILE A 52 -2.91 -11.81 0.66
CA ILE A 52 -2.82 -10.59 -0.14
C ILE A 52 -1.37 -10.17 -0.21
N THR A 53 -0.88 -9.84 -1.40
CA THR A 53 0.45 -9.27 -1.63
C THR A 53 0.33 -7.90 -2.24
N LEU A 54 0.90 -6.88 -1.58
CA LEU A 54 1.05 -5.55 -2.17
C LEU A 54 2.23 -5.55 -3.15
N THR A 55 2.02 -5.13 -4.38
CA THR A 55 3.05 -5.04 -5.43
C THR A 55 3.20 -3.62 -5.94
N ALA A 56 4.40 -3.27 -6.40
CA ALA A 56 4.74 -1.90 -6.77
C ALA A 56 4.19 -1.53 -8.15
N GLY A 57 3.47 -0.41 -8.22
CA GLY A 57 3.28 0.33 -9.45
C GLY A 57 4.55 1.08 -9.88
N ALA A 58 4.52 1.71 -11.06
CA ALA A 58 5.66 2.48 -11.55
C ALA A 58 6.03 3.65 -10.61
N GLY A 59 7.33 3.82 -10.34
CA GLY A 59 7.86 4.86 -9.44
C GLY A 59 7.69 4.57 -7.93
N VAL A 60 7.18 3.39 -7.56
CA VAL A 60 6.96 3.00 -6.16
C VAL A 60 8.06 2.04 -5.72
N THR A 61 8.69 2.36 -4.59
CA THR A 61 9.61 1.44 -3.89
C THR A 61 8.89 0.83 -2.70
N LEU A 62 9.00 -0.49 -2.53
CA LEU A 62 8.43 -1.22 -1.39
C LEU A 62 9.54 -1.63 -0.42
N SER A 63 9.35 -1.34 0.87
CA SER A 63 10.30 -1.66 1.94
C SER A 63 9.65 -2.47 3.06
N GLY A 64 10.18 -3.67 3.30
CA GLY A 64 9.66 -4.64 4.28
C GLY A 64 8.69 -5.66 3.67
N THR A 65 8.01 -6.41 4.53
CA THR A 65 7.11 -7.50 4.12
C THR A 65 5.78 -6.98 3.57
N MET A 66 5.46 -7.37 2.34
CA MET A 66 4.27 -6.92 1.61
C MET A 66 3.11 -7.92 1.60
N THR A 67 3.30 -9.08 2.21
CA THR A 67 2.29 -10.13 2.32
C THR A 67 1.44 -9.96 3.58
N ILE A 68 0.16 -10.30 3.46
CA ILE A 68 -0.86 -10.19 4.51
C ILE A 68 -1.64 -11.51 4.47
N ALA A 69 -1.36 -12.39 5.43
CA ALA A 69 -2.08 -13.65 5.56
C ALA A 69 -3.56 -13.42 5.94
N GLN A 70 -4.39 -14.46 5.83
CA GLN A 70 -5.76 -14.47 6.32
C GLN A 70 -5.83 -13.98 7.79
N ASN A 71 -6.91 -13.28 8.16
CA ASN A 71 -7.16 -12.77 9.52
C ASN A 71 -6.07 -11.81 10.04
N ASN A 72 -5.32 -11.20 9.12
CA ASN A 72 -4.34 -10.18 9.45
C ASN A 72 -4.67 -8.85 8.78
N SER A 73 -4.27 -7.77 9.46
CA SER A 73 -4.24 -6.41 8.95
C SER A 73 -2.80 -5.92 8.96
N LYS A 74 -2.35 -5.25 7.90
CA LYS A 74 -1.02 -4.64 7.83
C LYS A 74 -1.12 -3.15 7.60
N ARG A 75 -0.39 -2.41 8.42
CA ARG A 75 -0.22 -0.96 8.30
C ARG A 75 0.97 -0.63 7.41
N PHE A 76 0.79 0.36 6.56
CA PHE A 76 1.81 0.87 5.66
C PHE A 76 1.93 2.38 5.79
N LEU A 77 3.15 2.90 5.67
CA LEU A 77 3.43 4.32 5.51
C LEU A 77 3.88 4.56 4.07
N CYS A 78 3.13 5.37 3.33
CA CYS A 78 3.60 5.92 2.05
C CYS A 78 4.30 7.25 2.30
N ARG A 79 5.55 7.40 1.86
CA ARG A 79 6.33 8.63 1.93
C ARG A 79 6.62 9.13 0.51
N LEU A 80 6.41 10.43 0.28
CA LEU A 80 6.74 11.08 -0.97
C LEU A 80 8.25 11.36 -1.04
N ASP A 81 8.97 10.73 -1.96
CA ASP A 81 10.41 10.91 -2.14
C ASP A 81 10.73 11.97 -3.20
N ASN A 82 9.89 12.06 -4.23
CA ASN A 82 9.94 13.10 -5.25
C ASN A 82 8.53 13.43 -5.75
N ILE A 83 8.26 14.72 -5.97
CA ILE A 83 6.99 15.24 -6.47
C ILE A 83 7.14 15.98 -7.82
N GLY A 84 8.34 15.98 -8.40
CA GLY A 84 8.59 16.61 -9.69
C GLY A 84 7.81 15.89 -10.80
N SER A 85 7.06 16.65 -11.59
CA SER A 85 6.25 16.14 -12.71
C SER A 85 7.06 15.24 -13.64
N GLY A 86 6.62 14.00 -13.82
CA GLY A 86 7.27 12.99 -14.67
C GLY A 86 8.47 12.27 -14.03
N THR A 87 8.77 12.58 -12.77
CA THR A 87 9.85 11.98 -11.98
C THR A 87 9.39 11.57 -10.57
N GLU A 88 8.08 11.50 -10.36
CA GLU A 88 7.48 11.22 -9.06
C GLU A 88 7.95 9.86 -8.54
N ALA A 89 8.31 9.85 -7.27
CA ALA A 89 8.80 8.66 -6.60
C ALA A 89 8.25 8.63 -5.18
N VAL A 90 7.88 7.44 -4.72
CA VAL A 90 7.40 7.22 -3.35
C VAL A 90 7.99 5.93 -2.81
N THR A 91 8.16 5.87 -1.48
CA THR A 91 8.51 4.64 -0.77
C THR A 91 7.38 4.27 0.16
N ILE A 92 6.95 3.01 0.10
CA ILE A 92 5.96 2.44 1.00
C ILE A 92 6.65 1.48 1.97
N TYR A 93 6.56 1.78 3.26
CA TYR A 93 7.13 0.98 4.33
C TYR A 93 6.04 0.14 5.00
N SER A 94 6.31 -1.15 5.22
CA SER A 94 5.49 -1.97 6.13
C SER A 94 5.79 -1.60 7.58
N LEU A 95 4.78 -1.15 8.34
CA LEU A 95 4.93 -0.73 9.74
C LEU A 95 4.63 -1.84 10.76
N GLY A 96 3.94 -2.90 10.35
CA GLY A 96 3.60 -4.01 11.23
C GLY A 96 2.28 -4.67 10.88
N THR A 97 2.05 -5.83 11.49
CA THR A 97 0.87 -6.67 11.28
C THR A 97 0.12 -6.85 12.61
N VAL A 98 -1.20 -6.83 12.54
CA VAL A 98 -2.10 -7.10 13.67
C VAL A 98 -3.10 -8.18 13.26
N VAL A 99 -3.27 -9.18 14.13
CA VAL A 99 -4.30 -10.22 13.97
C VAL A 99 -5.66 -9.65 14.36
N HIS A 100 -6.71 -10.05 13.67
CA HIS A 100 -8.07 -9.55 13.90
C HIS A 100 -9.13 -10.64 13.91
#